data_AF-A0A0K1EJR3-F1
#
_entry.id   AF-A0A0K1EJR3-F1
#
_cell.length_a   1.000
_cell.length_b   1.000
_cell.length_c   1.000
_cell.angle_alpha   90.00
_cell.angle_beta   90.00
_cell.angle_gamma   90.00
#
_symmetry.space_group_name_H-M   'P 1'
#
loop_
_entity.id
_entity.type
_entity.pdbx_description
1 polymer ?
#
loop_
_entity_poly.entity_id
_entity_poly.type
_entity_poly.pdbx_seq_one_letter_code
_entity_poly.pdbx_strand_id
1 'polypeptide(L)'
;MGCVLATLVTCGRADEQRDVCEGTCCTGACDPCADGACEDTDALGWGPPVLLWWGDAATPAPGCPAWAPEVVYEGIDGLSAEQRCPSCACGPAACKLPAGLVVWDEFMCNAHDVPDPTFTTFPAPDPWDGSCVTHPTIPAGSFRSIRFLSTTLSPCTPVTGPEPMVAEPVWATHARACGEGNTPAEESVPREERVTPEGFRECLWRRGEPGPCPTHYPERRVFHEDIESSLGCTECACGEPMEGSCVAVVRLFHRPECDMTPGHSGGTAMGLHNAPCKGWLDGPSPITVGSISAKWNEQDPGRCEPSGGLPRGEVWTNEQTTFCCEGMR
;
A
#
# COMPACT_ATOMS: atom_id res chain seq x y z
N MET A 1 -75.43 -16.53 23.01
CA MET A 1 -75.09 -15.09 22.98
C MET A 1 -73.99 -14.92 24.01
N GLY A 2 -72.69 -14.87 23.72
CA GLY A 2 -71.88 -14.02 22.81
C GLY A 2 -70.83 -13.33 23.73
N CYS A 3 -69.53 -13.16 23.49
CA CYS A 3 -68.71 -13.10 22.28
C CYS A 3 -67.30 -13.67 22.52
N VAL A 4 -66.72 -14.14 21.43
CA VAL A 4 -65.32 -14.51 21.19
C VAL A 4 -64.47 -13.23 21.06
N LEU A 5 -63.24 -13.21 21.59
CA LEU A 5 -62.14 -12.43 21.02
C LEU A 5 -60.85 -13.25 21.11
N ALA A 6 -60.53 -13.90 19.99
CA ALA A 6 -59.19 -14.37 19.68
C ALA A 6 -58.41 -13.18 19.11
N THR A 7 -57.33 -12.76 19.75
CA THR A 7 -56.39 -11.80 19.19
C THR A 7 -55.34 -12.56 18.38
N LEU A 8 -55.54 -12.60 17.06
CA LEU A 8 -54.49 -12.90 16.09
C LEU A 8 -53.51 -11.73 16.09
N VAL A 9 -52.27 -11.96 16.51
CA VAL A 9 -51.18 -11.01 16.32
C VAL A 9 -50.48 -11.39 15.02
N THR A 10 -50.77 -10.65 13.96
CA THR A 10 -50.05 -10.74 12.69
C THR A 10 -48.84 -9.80 12.76
N CYS A 11 -47.62 -10.34 12.66
CA CYS A 11 -46.45 -9.51 12.40
C CYS A 11 -46.46 -9.12 10.93
N GLY A 12 -46.82 -7.85 10.67
CA GLY A 12 -46.85 -7.27 9.32
C GLY A 12 -45.44 -7.02 8.76
N ARG A 13 -45.34 -7.05 7.42
CA ARG A 13 -44.18 -6.59 6.66
C ARG A 13 -43.85 -5.12 6.99
N ALA A 14 -42.57 -4.79 6.93
CA ALA A 14 -41.96 -3.56 7.44
C ALA A 14 -42.34 -2.22 6.77
N ASP A 15 -43.42 -2.13 5.99
CA ASP A 15 -43.73 -0.90 5.22
C ASP A 15 -45.12 -0.28 5.43
N GLU A 16 -45.95 -0.78 6.35
CA GLU A 16 -47.21 -0.11 6.70
C GLU A 16 -47.21 0.43 8.13
N GLN A 17 -47.18 1.76 8.20
CA GLN A 17 -47.76 2.64 9.20
C GLN A 17 -47.42 2.34 10.68
N ARG A 18 -46.57 3.20 11.24
CA ARG A 18 -46.31 3.35 12.68
C ARG A 18 -47.61 3.54 13.47
N ASP A 19 -48.25 2.45 13.87
CA ASP A 19 -49.14 2.46 15.02
C ASP A 19 -48.33 2.07 16.26
N VAL A 20 -48.47 2.93 17.27
CA VAL A 20 -47.70 2.93 18.52
C VAL A 20 -47.99 1.63 19.27
N CYS A 21 -46.98 0.78 19.40
CA CYS A 21 -47.04 -0.34 20.34
C CYS A 21 -47.08 0.23 21.77
N GLU A 22 -48.25 0.23 22.41
CA GLU A 22 -48.37 0.50 23.85
C GLU A 22 -48.22 -0.81 24.64
N GLY A 23 -47.06 -0.98 25.28
CA GLY A 23 -46.76 -2.09 26.18
C GLY A 23 -45.29 -2.15 26.58
N THR A 24 -44.98 -2.82 27.68
CA THR A 24 -43.63 -2.95 28.28
C THR A 24 -42.59 -3.69 27.41
N CYS A 25 -42.93 -4.07 26.18
CA CYS A 25 -42.03 -4.80 25.26
C CYS A 25 -41.31 -3.90 24.24
N CYS A 26 -41.40 -2.58 24.32
CA CYS A 26 -40.92 -1.68 23.25
C CYS A 26 -39.60 -0.93 23.54
N THR A 27 -38.79 -1.40 24.50
CA THR A 27 -37.48 -0.79 24.81
C THR A 27 -36.29 -1.73 24.68
N GLY A 28 -36.47 -2.92 24.10
CA GLY A 28 -35.40 -3.86 23.74
C GLY A 28 -35.58 -4.36 22.32
N ALA A 29 -34.52 -4.90 21.71
CA ALA A 29 -34.65 -5.65 20.47
C ALA A 29 -35.75 -6.71 20.67
N CYS A 30 -36.81 -6.68 19.87
CA CYS A 30 -37.84 -7.70 19.92
C CYS A 30 -37.15 -9.05 19.71
N ASP A 31 -37.02 -9.85 20.76
CA ASP A 31 -36.66 -11.25 20.65
C ASP A 31 -37.96 -11.99 20.31
N PRO A 32 -38.17 -12.39 19.04
CA PRO A 32 -39.41 -13.06 18.63
C PRO A 32 -39.58 -14.43 19.29
N CYS A 33 -38.61 -14.89 20.09
CA CYS A 33 -38.57 -16.20 20.71
C CYS A 33 -38.72 -16.19 22.24
N ALA A 34 -39.11 -15.07 22.86
CA ALA A 34 -39.23 -14.94 24.31
C ALA A 34 -40.16 -15.99 24.97
N ASP A 35 -41.12 -16.55 24.22
CA ASP A 35 -42.13 -17.48 24.72
C ASP A 35 -41.88 -18.96 24.32
N GLY A 36 -40.69 -19.28 23.78
CA GLY A 36 -40.31 -20.67 23.44
C GLY A 36 -41.02 -21.25 22.21
N ALA A 37 -41.80 -20.46 21.48
CA ALA A 37 -42.56 -20.87 20.30
C ALA A 37 -41.80 -20.65 18.97
N CYS A 38 -40.48 -20.89 18.96
CA CYS A 38 -39.64 -20.82 17.76
C CYS A 38 -39.23 -22.23 17.29
N GLU A 39 -40.15 -23.19 17.32
CA GLU A 39 -39.97 -24.45 16.57
C GLU A 39 -40.18 -24.25 15.06
N ASP A 40 -40.74 -23.11 14.64
CA ASP A 40 -40.96 -22.81 13.22
C ASP A 40 -39.75 -22.11 12.60
N THR A 41 -39.03 -22.80 11.73
CA THR A 41 -37.82 -22.31 11.05
C THR A 41 -38.07 -21.04 10.23
N ASP A 42 -39.31 -20.86 9.75
CA ASP A 42 -39.75 -19.69 8.98
C ASP A 42 -39.79 -18.41 9.82
N ALA A 43 -40.09 -18.50 11.12
CA ALA A 43 -40.19 -17.35 12.02
C ALA A 43 -38.83 -16.70 12.31
N LEU A 44 -37.75 -17.45 12.12
CA LEU A 44 -36.36 -17.02 12.36
C LEU A 44 -35.67 -16.47 11.10
N GLY A 45 -36.39 -16.41 9.97
CA GLY A 45 -35.89 -15.89 8.69
C GLY A 45 -34.89 -16.82 8.00
N TRP A 46 -34.90 -18.12 8.32
CA TRP A 46 -34.12 -19.12 7.60
C TRP A 46 -34.79 -19.47 6.27
N GLY A 47 -33.99 -19.65 5.23
CA GLY A 47 -34.46 -20.20 3.96
C GLY A 47 -34.79 -21.69 4.07
N PRO A 48 -35.46 -22.26 3.05
CA PRO A 48 -35.76 -23.68 3.01
C PRO A 48 -34.48 -24.53 3.02
N PRO A 49 -34.54 -25.79 3.49
CA PRO A 49 -33.37 -26.67 3.51
C PRO A 49 -32.74 -26.86 2.12
N VAL A 50 -31.42 -26.83 2.08
CA VAL A 50 -30.61 -27.08 0.89
C VAL A 50 -29.61 -28.19 1.16
N LEU A 51 -29.10 -28.83 0.10
CA LEU A 51 -27.99 -29.76 0.20
C LEU A 51 -26.67 -29.01 0.10
N LEU A 52 -25.94 -28.90 1.20
CA LEU A 52 -24.62 -28.28 1.25
C LEU A 52 -23.52 -29.34 1.20
N TRP A 53 -22.59 -29.17 0.27
CA TRP A 53 -21.29 -29.81 0.27
C TRP A 53 -20.21 -28.78 0.60
N TRP A 54 -19.17 -29.18 1.34
CA TRP A 54 -17.96 -28.39 1.53
C TRP A 54 -16.72 -29.29 1.59
N GLY A 55 -15.59 -28.75 1.14
CA GLY A 55 -14.32 -29.48 1.13
C GLY A 55 -13.13 -28.57 0.83
N ASP A 56 -11.94 -29.16 0.72
CA ASP A 56 -10.72 -28.43 0.38
C ASP A 56 -10.93 -27.63 -0.92
N ALA A 57 -10.45 -26.39 -0.93
CA ALA A 57 -10.50 -25.48 -2.06
C ALA A 57 -9.97 -26.06 -3.38
N ALA A 58 -8.97 -26.95 -3.30
CA ALA A 58 -8.36 -27.62 -4.45
C ALA A 58 -9.20 -28.80 -4.99
N THR A 59 -10.21 -29.26 -4.24
CA THR A 59 -11.06 -30.39 -4.63
C THR A 59 -12.28 -29.89 -5.40
N PRO A 60 -12.55 -30.40 -6.62
CA PRO A 60 -13.75 -30.04 -7.35
C PRO A 60 -15.02 -30.40 -6.57
N ALA A 61 -15.94 -29.45 -6.43
CA ALA A 61 -17.24 -29.70 -5.81
C ALA A 61 -18.04 -30.72 -6.65
N PRO A 62 -18.65 -31.74 -6.01
CA PRO A 62 -19.54 -32.67 -6.69
C PRO A 62 -20.69 -31.94 -7.39
N GLY A 63 -21.22 -32.55 -8.46
CA GLY A 63 -22.41 -32.05 -9.14
C GLY A 63 -23.66 -32.19 -8.25
N CYS A 64 -24.63 -31.30 -8.47
CA CYS A 64 -25.91 -31.37 -7.78
C CYS A 64 -26.72 -32.62 -8.18
N PRO A 65 -27.42 -33.28 -7.24
CA PRO A 65 -28.22 -34.46 -7.54
C PRO A 65 -29.48 -34.13 -8.33
N ALA A 66 -30.05 -35.13 -9.02
CA ALA A 66 -31.19 -34.92 -9.93
C ALA A 66 -32.44 -34.31 -9.27
N TRP A 67 -32.65 -34.57 -7.97
CA TRP A 67 -33.80 -34.04 -7.23
C TRP A 67 -33.57 -32.64 -6.62
N ALA A 68 -32.33 -32.15 -6.63
CA ALA A 68 -31.98 -30.78 -6.28
C ALA A 68 -30.96 -30.25 -7.30
N PRO A 69 -31.35 -30.11 -8.58
CA PRO A 69 -30.40 -29.93 -9.68
C PRO A 69 -29.81 -28.51 -9.78
N GLU A 70 -30.40 -27.53 -9.10
CA GLU A 70 -29.98 -26.13 -9.20
C GLU A 70 -28.88 -25.82 -8.17
N VAL A 71 -27.78 -25.23 -8.62
CA VAL A 71 -26.79 -24.61 -7.73
C VAL A 71 -27.37 -23.30 -7.21
N VAL A 72 -27.69 -23.25 -5.93
CA VAL A 72 -28.30 -22.08 -5.29
C VAL A 72 -27.30 -21.24 -4.51
N TYR A 73 -26.09 -21.77 -4.28
CA TYR A 73 -25.00 -21.07 -3.62
C TYR A 73 -23.64 -21.68 -3.98
N GLU A 74 -22.63 -20.84 -4.19
CA GLU A 74 -21.22 -21.21 -4.14
C GLU A 74 -20.49 -20.19 -3.28
N GLY A 75 -19.53 -20.65 -2.47
CA GLY A 75 -18.79 -19.75 -1.59
C GLY A 75 -17.55 -20.38 -0.98
N ILE A 76 -16.79 -19.56 -0.28
CA ILE A 76 -15.48 -19.91 0.28
C ILE A 76 -15.37 -19.59 1.77
N ASP A 77 -14.50 -20.30 2.46
CA ASP A 77 -14.17 -20.10 3.88
C ASP A 77 -12.68 -20.37 4.13
N GLY A 78 -12.18 -19.90 5.28
CA GLY A 78 -10.78 -20.02 5.69
C GLY A 78 -9.86 -19.14 4.86
N LEU A 79 -10.27 -17.90 4.63
CA LEU A 79 -9.50 -16.91 3.88
C LEU A 79 -8.18 -16.58 4.58
N SER A 80 -7.11 -16.62 3.80
CA SER A 80 -5.76 -16.23 4.16
C SER A 80 -5.10 -15.52 2.97
N ALA A 81 -3.96 -14.87 3.20
CA ALA A 81 -3.21 -14.23 2.14
C ALA A 81 -1.82 -14.86 2.06
N GLU A 82 -1.43 -15.30 0.85
CA GLU A 82 -0.02 -15.55 0.58
C GLU A 82 0.58 -14.28 -0.03
N GLN A 83 1.49 -13.67 0.72
CA GLN A 83 2.22 -12.50 0.27
C GLN A 83 3.73 -12.72 0.34
N ARG A 84 4.40 -12.52 -0.80
CA ARG A 84 5.85 -12.48 -0.89
C ARG A 84 6.24 -11.30 -1.75
N CYS A 85 6.98 -10.38 -1.16
CA CYS A 85 7.44 -9.18 -1.85
C CYS A 85 8.89 -9.33 -2.31
N PRO A 86 9.24 -8.75 -3.47
CA PRO A 86 10.62 -8.68 -3.89
C PRO A 86 11.46 -7.93 -2.86
N SER A 87 12.73 -8.32 -2.73
CA SER A 87 13.67 -7.58 -1.89
C SER A 87 13.86 -6.15 -2.43
N CYS A 88 14.18 -5.20 -1.54
CA CYS A 88 14.51 -3.83 -1.93
C CYS A 88 15.96 -3.52 -1.55
N ALA A 89 16.72 -3.00 -2.50
CA ALA A 89 18.09 -2.56 -2.33
C ALA A 89 18.30 -1.18 -2.96
N CYS A 90 19.39 -0.51 -2.58
CA CYS A 90 19.77 0.78 -3.14
C CYS A 90 21.11 0.67 -3.86
N GLY A 91 21.18 1.28 -5.04
CA GLY A 91 22.44 1.55 -5.72
C GLY A 91 23.30 2.55 -4.94
N PRO A 92 24.57 2.73 -5.34
CA PRO A 92 25.45 3.71 -4.70
C PRO A 92 25.01 5.15 -5.00
N ALA A 93 25.27 6.05 -4.06
CA ALA A 93 25.18 7.49 -4.28
C ALA A 93 26.49 8.01 -4.88
N ALA A 94 26.49 8.38 -6.16
CA ALA A 94 27.69 8.79 -6.87
C ALA A 94 28.17 10.18 -6.43
N CYS A 95 29.48 10.38 -6.36
CA CYS A 95 30.07 11.71 -6.15
C CYS A 95 29.78 12.65 -7.33
N LYS A 96 29.35 13.87 -7.01
CA LYS A 96 29.16 14.97 -7.95
C LYS A 96 30.13 16.10 -7.67
N LEU A 97 30.77 16.61 -8.72
CA LEU A 97 31.60 17.80 -8.63
C LEU A 97 30.75 18.99 -8.18
N PRO A 98 31.37 20.01 -7.56
CA PRO A 98 30.67 21.21 -7.16
C PRO A 98 29.99 21.89 -8.36
N ALA A 99 28.84 22.50 -8.12
CA ALA A 99 28.10 23.26 -9.13
C ALA A 99 28.80 24.55 -9.61
N GLY A 100 30.06 24.77 -9.22
CA GLY A 100 30.87 25.93 -9.55
C GLY A 100 31.37 26.68 -8.32
N LEU A 101 31.46 28.01 -8.44
CA LEU A 101 31.84 28.91 -7.35
C LEU A 101 30.97 30.16 -7.33
N VAL A 102 31.04 30.89 -6.23
CA VAL A 102 30.35 32.18 -6.05
C VAL A 102 31.36 33.20 -5.57
N VAL A 103 31.38 34.38 -6.19
CA VAL A 103 32.15 35.52 -5.70
C VAL A 103 31.23 36.52 -4.99
N TRP A 104 31.72 37.12 -3.92
CA TRP A 104 30.97 38.08 -3.09
C TRP A 104 31.74 39.39 -2.99
N ASP A 105 31.03 40.51 -2.95
CA ASP A 105 31.64 41.82 -2.64
C ASP A 105 32.02 41.95 -1.15
N GLU A 106 31.58 41.00 -0.33
CA GLU A 106 31.91 40.96 1.09
C GLU A 106 33.17 40.16 1.40
N PHE A 107 33.84 40.52 2.50
CA PHE A 107 34.99 39.77 3.00
C PHE A 107 34.54 38.43 3.61
N MET A 108 35.32 37.38 3.36
CA MET A 108 35.13 36.03 3.94
C MET A 108 33.75 35.39 3.73
N CYS A 109 33.05 35.75 2.65
CA CYS A 109 31.75 35.16 2.31
C CYS A 109 30.71 35.29 3.45
N ASN A 110 30.85 36.33 4.29
CA ASN A 110 29.96 36.60 5.44
C ASN A 110 28.62 37.22 5.00
N ALA A 111 28.05 36.72 3.92
CA ALA A 111 26.83 37.24 3.30
C ALA A 111 25.63 37.28 4.26
N HIS A 112 25.63 36.44 5.30
CA HIS A 112 24.57 36.41 6.31
C HIS A 112 24.62 37.58 7.29
N ASP A 113 25.75 38.29 7.39
CA ASP A 113 25.96 39.40 8.33
C ASP A 113 25.70 40.77 7.69
N VAL A 114 25.36 40.81 6.40
CA VAL A 114 25.16 42.04 5.63
C VAL A 114 23.75 42.05 5.02
N PRO A 115 22.98 43.14 5.16
CA PRO A 115 21.72 43.29 4.43
C PRO A 115 21.96 43.30 2.91
N ASP A 116 21.24 42.45 2.18
CA ASP A 116 21.26 42.38 0.70
C ASP A 116 22.66 42.22 0.07
N PRO A 117 23.39 41.13 0.40
CA PRO A 117 24.74 40.92 -0.09
C PRO A 117 24.77 40.71 -1.61
N THR A 118 25.68 41.39 -2.29
CA THR A 118 25.89 41.25 -3.73
C THR A 118 26.84 40.10 -4.04
N PHE A 119 26.46 39.28 -5.02
CA PHE A 119 27.27 38.14 -5.47
C PHE A 119 27.13 37.89 -6.97
N THR A 120 28.13 37.21 -7.51
CA THR A 120 28.11 36.70 -8.90
C THR A 120 28.45 35.22 -8.89
N THR A 121 27.66 34.42 -9.60
CA THR A 121 27.87 32.98 -9.73
C THR A 121 28.75 32.66 -10.94
N PHE A 122 29.65 31.69 -10.80
CA PHE A 122 30.40 31.09 -11.90
C PHE A 122 29.99 29.61 -11.97
N PRO A 123 28.92 29.26 -12.71
CA PRO A 123 28.33 27.93 -12.67
C PRO A 123 29.14 26.92 -13.49
N ALA A 124 29.23 25.68 -12.99
CA ALA A 124 29.65 24.53 -13.77
C ALA A 124 28.43 23.82 -14.40
N PRO A 125 28.59 23.05 -15.50
CA PRO A 125 27.53 22.20 -16.04
C PRO A 125 27.00 21.18 -15.00
N ASP A 126 25.78 20.68 -15.15
CA ASP A 126 25.28 19.51 -14.39
C ASP A 126 24.81 18.44 -15.38
N PRO A 127 25.48 17.27 -15.45
CA PRO A 127 26.67 16.88 -14.70
C PRO A 127 27.96 17.58 -15.20
N TRP A 128 28.87 17.91 -14.28
CA TRP A 128 30.24 18.34 -14.61
C TRP A 128 31.21 17.17 -14.47
N ASP A 129 32.07 16.99 -15.48
CA ASP A 129 33.12 15.98 -15.53
C ASP A 129 34.51 16.51 -15.14
N GLY A 130 34.61 17.81 -14.79
CA GLY A 130 35.86 18.48 -14.44
C GLY A 130 36.56 19.16 -15.63
N SER A 131 35.99 19.05 -16.83
CA SER A 131 36.44 19.77 -18.02
C SER A 131 36.49 21.28 -17.79
N CYS A 132 37.27 21.98 -18.62
CA CYS A 132 37.41 23.43 -18.50
C CYS A 132 36.09 24.15 -18.78
N VAL A 133 35.63 24.95 -17.82
CA VAL A 133 34.44 25.80 -17.96
C VAL A 133 34.89 27.25 -18.02
N THR A 134 34.55 27.92 -19.11
CA THR A 134 34.84 29.34 -19.34
C THR A 134 33.53 30.11 -19.44
N HIS A 135 33.46 31.23 -18.74
CA HIS A 135 32.36 32.19 -18.79
C HIS A 135 32.93 33.60 -19.05
N PRO A 136 32.08 34.62 -19.26
CA PRO A 136 32.54 36.00 -19.20
C PRO A 136 33.36 36.24 -17.93
N THR A 137 34.56 36.80 -18.10
CA THR A 137 35.51 36.94 -17.00
C THR A 137 34.96 37.86 -15.92
N ILE A 138 35.03 37.41 -14.67
CA ILE A 138 34.74 38.27 -13.51
C ILE A 138 35.97 39.16 -13.27
N PRO A 139 35.85 40.49 -13.37
CA PRO A 139 36.99 41.40 -13.30
C PRO A 139 37.66 41.40 -11.92
N ALA A 140 38.97 41.65 -11.90
CA ALA A 140 39.65 42.04 -10.68
C ALA A 140 39.03 43.31 -10.12
N GLY A 141 39.01 43.44 -8.80
CA GLY A 141 38.42 44.57 -8.09
C GLY A 141 36.90 44.54 -7.95
N SER A 142 36.20 43.57 -8.55
CA SER A 142 34.72 43.49 -8.52
C SER A 142 34.13 42.63 -7.40
N PHE A 143 34.99 41.97 -6.61
CA PHE A 143 34.59 41.11 -5.49
C PHE A 143 35.69 41.10 -4.42
N ARG A 144 35.36 40.71 -3.18
CA ARG A 144 36.30 40.63 -2.03
C ARG A 144 36.47 39.22 -1.48
N SER A 145 35.64 38.26 -1.89
CA SER A 145 35.84 36.85 -1.56
C SER A 145 35.28 35.89 -2.60
N ILE A 146 35.79 34.65 -2.57
CA ILE A 146 35.35 33.52 -3.40
C ILE A 146 34.96 32.37 -2.48
N ARG A 147 33.76 31.85 -2.66
CA ARG A 147 33.27 30.60 -2.08
C ARG A 147 33.34 29.50 -3.13
N PHE A 148 34.13 28.48 -2.87
CA PHE A 148 34.08 27.23 -3.63
C PHE A 148 32.92 26.40 -3.08
N LEU A 149 32.01 25.96 -3.95
CA LEU A 149 30.88 25.14 -3.52
C LEU A 149 31.37 23.74 -3.11
N SER A 150 30.64 23.06 -2.23
CA SER A 150 30.95 21.68 -1.84
C SER A 150 30.67 20.72 -2.99
N THR A 151 31.36 19.57 -2.97
CA THR A 151 30.90 18.39 -3.71
C THR A 151 29.59 17.89 -3.11
N THR A 152 28.85 17.09 -3.87
CA THR A 152 27.58 16.50 -3.42
C THR A 152 27.52 15.02 -3.76
N LEU A 153 26.53 14.33 -3.18
CA LEU A 153 26.17 12.96 -3.55
C LEU A 153 24.92 13.00 -4.44
N SER A 154 24.86 12.15 -5.45
CA SER A 154 23.62 11.92 -6.19
C SER A 154 22.63 11.13 -5.33
N PRO A 155 21.33 11.22 -5.60
CA PRO A 155 20.36 10.26 -5.05
C PRO A 155 20.75 8.82 -5.41
N CYS A 156 20.43 7.86 -4.53
CA CYS A 156 20.54 6.45 -4.87
C CYS A 156 19.38 6.00 -5.76
N THR A 157 19.66 5.08 -6.66
CA THR A 157 18.64 4.44 -7.49
C THR A 157 18.08 3.21 -6.76
N PRO A 158 16.76 3.11 -6.55
CA PRO A 158 16.16 1.91 -5.99
C PRO A 158 16.29 0.72 -6.95
N VAL A 159 16.54 -0.45 -6.39
CA VAL A 159 16.71 -1.72 -7.11
C VAL A 159 15.79 -2.75 -6.47
N THR A 160 14.75 -3.12 -7.21
CA THR A 160 13.86 -4.22 -6.85
C THR A 160 14.55 -5.55 -7.17
N GLY A 161 14.48 -6.49 -6.23
CA GLY A 161 15.00 -7.85 -6.38
C GLY A 161 14.35 -8.60 -7.55
N PRO A 162 15.01 -9.68 -8.03
CA PRO A 162 14.51 -10.47 -9.15
C PRO A 162 13.31 -11.35 -8.79
N GLU A 163 12.97 -11.48 -7.50
CA GLU A 163 11.87 -12.32 -7.07
C GLU A 163 10.51 -11.77 -7.56
N PRO A 164 9.59 -12.64 -8.00
CA PRO A 164 8.25 -12.19 -8.36
C PRO A 164 7.48 -11.77 -7.10
N MET A 165 6.62 -10.76 -7.26
CA MET A 165 5.60 -10.45 -6.27
C MET A 165 4.54 -11.56 -6.28
N VAL A 166 4.22 -12.07 -5.09
CA VAL A 166 3.05 -12.92 -4.83
C VAL A 166 2.12 -12.15 -3.91
N ALA A 167 0.86 -12.00 -4.32
CA ALA A 167 -0.16 -11.25 -3.59
C ALA A 167 -1.53 -11.87 -3.89
N GLU A 168 -1.71 -13.12 -3.47
CA GLU A 168 -2.89 -13.91 -3.82
C GLU A 168 -3.70 -14.24 -2.56
N PRO A 169 -5.03 -14.07 -2.61
CA PRO A 169 -5.91 -14.61 -1.59
C PRO A 169 -5.98 -16.14 -1.74
N VAL A 170 -5.90 -16.84 -0.61
CA VAL A 170 -5.97 -18.31 -0.53
C VAL A 170 -7.10 -18.67 0.42
N TRP A 171 -8.03 -19.51 -0.03
CA TRP A 171 -9.10 -20.05 0.80
C TRP A 171 -8.84 -21.52 1.13
N ALA A 172 -9.20 -21.93 2.34
CA ALA A 172 -9.05 -23.31 2.78
C ALA A 172 -10.19 -24.19 2.26
N THR A 173 -11.40 -23.64 2.19
CA THR A 173 -12.62 -24.41 1.94
C THR A 173 -13.46 -23.75 0.86
N HIS A 174 -14.04 -24.58 -0.01
CA HIS A 174 -15.09 -24.19 -0.94
C HIS A 174 -16.35 -24.98 -0.62
N ALA A 175 -17.52 -24.34 -0.79
CA ALA A 175 -18.82 -24.93 -0.54
C ALA A 175 -19.76 -24.69 -1.71
N ARG A 176 -20.63 -25.67 -1.96
CA ARG A 176 -21.71 -25.61 -2.94
C ARG A 176 -23.01 -26.04 -2.28
N ALA A 177 -24.05 -25.22 -2.40
CA ALA A 177 -25.40 -25.62 -2.02
C ALA A 177 -26.25 -25.90 -3.25
N CYS A 178 -26.99 -26.99 -3.19
CA CYS A 178 -27.92 -27.44 -4.21
C CYS A 178 -29.35 -27.38 -3.68
N GLY A 179 -30.28 -26.90 -4.51
CA GLY A 179 -31.70 -26.79 -4.19
C GLY A 179 -32.58 -27.30 -5.32
N GLU A 180 -33.87 -27.48 -5.01
CA GLU A 180 -34.88 -27.83 -6.03
C GLU A 180 -35.05 -26.73 -7.09
N GLY A 181 -34.64 -25.50 -6.76
CA GLY A 181 -34.71 -24.40 -7.70
C GLY A 181 -36.14 -23.97 -8.00
N ASN A 182 -36.39 -23.55 -9.24
CA ASN A 182 -37.74 -23.26 -9.74
C ASN A 182 -38.46 -24.48 -10.35
N THR A 183 -38.06 -25.70 -9.97
CA THR A 183 -38.68 -26.93 -10.51
C THR A 183 -40.16 -26.99 -10.10
N PRO A 184 -41.10 -27.13 -11.05
CA PRO A 184 -42.52 -27.26 -10.73
C PRO A 184 -42.76 -28.43 -9.78
N ALA A 185 -43.67 -28.27 -8.81
CA ALA A 185 -43.95 -29.31 -7.81
C ALA A 185 -44.34 -30.67 -8.42
N GLU A 186 -44.91 -30.68 -9.63
CA GLU A 186 -45.29 -31.88 -10.38
C GLU A 186 -44.09 -32.70 -10.89
N GLU A 187 -42.92 -32.09 -11.01
CA GLU A 187 -41.65 -32.72 -11.44
C GLU A 187 -40.71 -32.99 -10.26
N SER A 188 -41.13 -32.64 -9.03
CA SER A 188 -40.34 -32.86 -7.82
C SER A 188 -40.35 -34.33 -7.38
N VAL A 189 -39.18 -34.86 -7.04
CA VAL A 189 -39.05 -36.23 -6.51
C VAL A 189 -39.65 -36.28 -5.10
N PRO A 190 -40.45 -37.30 -4.72
CA PRO A 190 -41.01 -37.42 -3.38
C PRO A 190 -39.93 -37.43 -2.29
N ARG A 191 -40.16 -36.76 -1.15
CA ARG A 191 -39.15 -36.60 -0.07
C ARG A 191 -38.61 -37.93 0.46
N GLU A 192 -39.45 -38.96 0.47
CA GLU A 192 -39.12 -40.31 0.95
C GLU A 192 -38.11 -41.03 0.05
N GLU A 193 -38.02 -40.64 -1.23
CA GLU A 193 -37.10 -41.22 -2.22
C GLU A 193 -35.80 -40.41 -2.36
N ARG A 194 -35.71 -39.26 -1.67
CA ARG A 194 -34.52 -38.41 -1.70
C ARG A 194 -33.45 -38.98 -0.78
N VAL A 195 -32.41 -39.51 -1.38
CA VAL A 195 -31.21 -39.94 -0.68
C VAL A 195 -30.19 -38.82 -0.73
N THR A 196 -29.71 -38.40 0.44
CA THR A 196 -28.61 -37.44 0.58
C THR A 196 -27.33 -38.08 0.03
N PRO A 197 -26.71 -37.51 -1.04
CA PRO A 197 -25.47 -38.05 -1.58
C PRO A 197 -24.32 -37.96 -0.57
N GLU A 198 -23.32 -38.82 -0.72
CA GLU A 198 -22.13 -38.79 0.13
C GLU A 198 -21.44 -37.42 0.09
N GLY A 199 -21.08 -36.89 1.26
CA GLY A 199 -20.45 -35.59 1.43
C GLY A 199 -21.40 -34.39 1.45
N PHE A 200 -22.68 -34.56 1.10
CA PHE A 200 -23.70 -33.51 1.26
C PHE A 200 -24.41 -33.61 2.61
N ARG A 201 -24.92 -32.47 3.08
CA ARG A 201 -25.80 -32.38 4.26
C ARG A 201 -26.98 -31.48 4.00
N GLU A 202 -28.11 -31.81 4.62
CA GLU A 202 -29.26 -30.92 4.66
C GLU A 202 -28.97 -29.77 5.64
N CYS A 203 -29.09 -28.54 5.15
CA CYS A 203 -28.79 -27.33 5.92
C CYS A 203 -29.82 -26.25 5.68
N LEU A 204 -30.19 -25.53 6.75
CA LEU A 204 -30.88 -24.25 6.67
C LEU A 204 -29.85 -23.16 6.37
N TRP A 205 -30.25 -22.11 5.65
CA TRP A 205 -29.33 -21.03 5.27
C TRP A 205 -29.95 -19.66 5.46
N ARG A 206 -29.10 -18.66 5.71
CA ARG A 206 -29.51 -17.27 5.84
C ARG A 206 -28.34 -16.34 5.53
N ARG A 207 -28.60 -15.25 4.81
CA ARG A 207 -27.61 -14.19 4.57
C ARG A 207 -27.27 -13.43 5.86
N GLY A 208 -26.01 -13.07 6.00
CA GLY A 208 -25.41 -12.39 7.14
C GLY A 208 -24.99 -13.34 8.26
N GLU A 209 -24.80 -12.76 9.44
CA GLU A 209 -24.49 -13.46 10.68
C GLU A 209 -25.75 -13.52 11.58
N PRO A 210 -26.66 -14.47 11.34
CA PRO A 210 -27.78 -14.69 12.24
C PRO A 210 -27.29 -15.20 13.60
N GLY A 211 -28.18 -15.16 14.59
CA GLY A 211 -27.98 -15.75 15.91
C GLY A 211 -27.74 -17.27 15.88
N PRO A 212 -27.86 -17.95 17.03
CA PRO A 212 -27.52 -19.37 17.14
C PRO A 212 -28.34 -20.25 16.19
N CYS A 213 -27.71 -21.34 15.72
CA CYS A 213 -28.40 -22.32 14.90
C CYS A 213 -29.55 -23.02 15.66
N PRO A 214 -30.64 -23.42 14.97
CA PRO A 214 -31.71 -24.20 15.57
C PRO A 214 -31.22 -25.54 16.15
N THR A 215 -31.89 -26.04 17.18
CA THR A 215 -31.51 -27.29 17.89
C THR A 215 -31.38 -28.51 16.97
N HIS A 216 -32.21 -28.59 15.92
CA HIS A 216 -32.19 -29.70 14.95
C HIS A 216 -31.05 -29.59 13.92
N TYR A 217 -30.47 -28.41 13.74
CA TYR A 217 -29.38 -28.13 12.80
C TYR A 217 -28.19 -27.49 13.53
N PRO A 218 -27.55 -28.19 14.49
CA PRO A 218 -26.60 -27.57 15.41
C PRO A 218 -25.26 -27.19 14.77
N GLU A 219 -24.91 -27.75 13.60
CA GLU A 219 -23.62 -27.51 12.96
C GLU A 219 -23.64 -26.19 12.17
N ARG A 220 -23.08 -25.14 12.77
CA ARG A 220 -22.93 -23.83 12.12
C ARG A 220 -21.73 -23.80 11.16
N ARG A 221 -21.95 -23.29 9.96
CA ARG A 221 -20.94 -22.99 8.93
C ARG A 221 -21.19 -21.60 8.35
N VAL A 222 -20.12 -20.93 7.96
CA VAL A 222 -20.17 -19.59 7.38
C VAL A 222 -19.32 -19.61 6.12
N PHE A 223 -19.88 -19.10 5.03
CA PHE A 223 -19.18 -18.98 3.76
C PHE A 223 -19.39 -17.58 3.18
N HIS A 224 -18.53 -17.19 2.26
CA HIS A 224 -18.53 -15.89 1.59
C HIS A 224 -18.59 -16.08 0.08
N GLU A 225 -19.43 -15.29 -0.60
CA GLU A 225 -19.61 -15.38 -2.06
C GLU A 225 -18.49 -14.65 -2.81
N ASP A 226 -18.04 -13.51 -2.28
CA ASP A 226 -17.08 -12.63 -2.92
C ASP A 226 -15.93 -12.22 -1.99
N ILE A 227 -14.78 -11.94 -2.61
CA ILE A 227 -13.60 -11.37 -1.96
C ILE A 227 -13.15 -10.09 -2.65
N GLU A 228 -12.77 -9.13 -1.84
CA GLU A 228 -12.03 -7.95 -2.28
C GLU A 228 -10.61 -8.04 -1.70
N SER A 229 -9.61 -7.75 -2.53
CA SER A 229 -8.22 -7.77 -2.08
C SER A 229 -7.51 -6.49 -2.50
N SER A 230 -6.77 -5.90 -1.56
CA SER A 230 -5.81 -4.82 -1.86
C SER A 230 -4.38 -5.28 -1.64
N LEU A 231 -4.14 -6.59 -1.68
CA LEU A 231 -2.85 -7.21 -1.43
C LEU A 231 -1.83 -6.67 -2.42
N GLY A 232 -0.65 -6.35 -1.92
CA GLY A 232 0.46 -5.94 -2.77
C GLY A 232 1.71 -5.68 -1.95
N CYS A 233 2.66 -5.00 -2.57
CA CYS A 233 3.91 -4.61 -1.94
C CYS A 233 4.01 -3.09 -1.84
N THR A 234 4.73 -2.64 -0.83
CA THR A 234 5.25 -1.27 -0.78
C THR A 234 6.30 -1.08 -1.86
N GLU A 235 6.28 0.08 -2.52
CA GLU A 235 7.25 0.41 -3.56
C GLU A 235 8.67 0.48 -2.98
N CYS A 236 9.66 0.03 -3.75
CA CYS A 236 11.06 0.13 -3.34
C CYS A 236 11.54 1.58 -3.48
N ALA A 237 12.06 2.13 -2.39
CA ALA A 237 12.56 3.49 -2.31
C ALA A 237 13.87 3.54 -1.53
N CYS A 238 14.68 4.55 -1.82
CA CYS A 238 15.94 4.80 -1.14
C CYS A 238 15.85 6.07 -0.31
N GLY A 239 16.41 6.02 0.90
CA GLY A 239 16.60 7.21 1.73
C GLY A 239 17.65 8.17 1.16
N GLU A 240 17.91 9.23 1.93
CA GLU A 240 18.96 10.20 1.60
C GLU A 240 20.35 9.52 1.60
N PRO A 241 21.26 9.94 0.71
CA PRO A 241 22.64 9.47 0.71
C PRO A 241 23.37 9.75 2.04
N MET A 242 24.02 8.73 2.55
CA MET A 242 24.85 8.75 3.75
C MET A 242 26.23 8.16 3.44
N GLU A 243 27.18 8.35 4.36
CA GLU A 243 28.46 7.61 4.35
C GLU A 243 29.23 7.64 3.02
N GLY A 244 29.59 8.83 2.53
CA GLY A 244 30.44 9.00 1.35
C GLY A 244 31.60 9.96 1.60
N SER A 245 32.61 9.91 0.73
CA SER A 245 33.75 10.84 0.76
C SER A 245 34.11 11.27 -0.65
N CYS A 246 33.69 12.48 -1.01
CA CYS A 246 33.87 13.05 -2.33
C CYS A 246 34.79 14.26 -2.22
N VAL A 247 36.09 14.10 -2.44
CA VAL A 247 37.05 15.22 -2.37
C VAL A 247 37.50 15.60 -3.78
N ALA A 248 37.16 16.82 -4.20
CA ALA A 248 37.57 17.38 -5.48
C ALA A 248 38.57 18.51 -5.29
N VAL A 249 39.50 18.66 -6.22
CA VAL A 249 40.35 19.85 -6.35
C VAL A 249 39.85 20.67 -7.52
N VAL A 250 39.22 21.80 -7.25
CA VAL A 250 38.87 22.79 -8.28
C VAL A 250 40.05 23.73 -8.47
N ARG A 251 40.43 23.92 -9.73
CA ARG A 251 41.40 24.91 -10.16
C ARG A 251 40.66 26.11 -10.72
N LEU A 252 40.97 27.27 -10.17
CA LEU A 252 40.57 28.57 -10.70
C LEU A 252 41.68 29.11 -11.57
N PHE A 253 41.32 29.67 -12.72
CA PHE A 253 42.24 30.32 -13.64
C PHE A 253 41.88 31.79 -13.79
N HIS A 254 42.88 32.66 -13.79
CA HIS A 254 42.67 34.10 -13.94
C HIS A 254 42.25 34.47 -15.37
N ARG A 255 42.48 33.58 -16.34
CA ARG A 255 42.17 33.78 -17.75
C ARG A 255 41.19 32.72 -18.24
N PRO A 256 40.48 32.99 -19.34
CA PRO A 256 39.67 32.00 -20.05
C PRO A 256 40.44 30.73 -20.43
N GLU A 257 39.71 29.70 -20.84
CA GLU A 257 40.25 28.51 -21.51
C GLU A 257 41.25 27.69 -20.66
N CYS A 258 41.22 27.88 -19.34
CA CYS A 258 42.10 27.20 -18.39
C CYS A 258 43.59 27.38 -18.72
N ASP A 259 43.94 28.61 -19.09
CA ASP A 259 45.31 29.03 -19.38
C ASP A 259 46.26 28.68 -18.20
N MET A 260 47.24 27.82 -18.48
CA MET A 260 48.19 27.29 -17.51
C MET A 260 49.40 28.21 -17.26
N THR A 261 49.34 29.49 -17.62
CA THR A 261 50.41 30.46 -17.37
C THR A 261 50.80 30.42 -15.88
N PRO A 262 52.10 30.22 -15.55
CA PRO A 262 52.56 30.14 -14.17
C PRO A 262 52.13 31.35 -13.34
N GLY A 263 51.59 31.10 -12.13
CA GLY A 263 51.12 32.16 -11.22
C GLY A 263 49.71 32.70 -11.52
N HIS A 264 49.05 32.25 -12.58
CA HIS A 264 47.69 32.67 -12.95
C HIS A 264 46.62 31.58 -12.70
N SER A 265 46.92 30.59 -11.87
CA SER A 265 45.97 29.58 -11.44
C SER A 265 46.18 29.16 -9.99
N GLY A 266 45.12 28.68 -9.35
CA GLY A 266 45.14 28.22 -7.97
C GLY A 266 44.19 27.05 -7.74
N GLY A 267 44.66 26.02 -7.03
CA GLY A 267 43.86 24.87 -6.64
C GLY A 267 43.28 25.01 -5.23
N THR A 268 42.04 24.55 -5.05
CA THR A 268 41.39 24.46 -3.74
C THR A 268 40.72 23.09 -3.64
N ALA A 269 40.88 22.39 -2.51
CA ALA A 269 40.17 21.16 -2.24
C ALA A 269 38.80 21.44 -1.60
N MET A 270 37.76 20.72 -2.01
CA MET A 270 36.43 20.75 -1.43
C MET A 270 35.89 19.34 -1.23
N GLY A 271 34.99 19.22 -0.26
CA GLY A 271 34.37 17.96 0.15
C GLY A 271 32.91 18.16 0.50
N LEU A 272 32.20 17.07 0.83
CA LEU A 272 30.76 17.08 1.13
C LEU A 272 30.37 18.11 2.19
N HIS A 273 31.23 18.33 3.18
CA HIS A 273 31.03 19.28 4.28
C HIS A 273 32.06 20.42 4.30
N ASN A 274 32.83 20.58 3.22
CA ASN A 274 33.88 21.59 3.12
C ASN A 274 33.68 22.45 1.87
N ALA A 275 33.16 23.65 2.10
CA ALA A 275 32.96 24.69 1.09
C ALA A 275 33.86 25.90 1.45
N PRO A 276 35.16 25.86 1.12
CA PRO A 276 36.11 26.86 1.59
C PRO A 276 35.80 28.23 1.00
N CYS A 277 35.92 29.26 1.84
CA CYS A 277 35.91 30.64 1.43
C CYS A 277 37.33 31.23 1.47
N LYS A 278 37.69 31.99 0.43
CA LYS A 278 38.94 32.76 0.36
C LYS A 278 38.60 34.23 0.20
N GLY A 279 39.05 35.06 1.14
CA GLY A 279 38.89 36.52 1.10
C GLY A 279 40.23 37.25 0.97
N TRP A 280 40.17 38.52 0.57
CA TRP A 280 41.31 39.42 0.54
C TRP A 280 41.21 40.49 1.63
N LEU A 281 42.23 40.56 2.49
CA LEU A 281 42.29 41.49 3.61
C LEU A 281 42.48 42.94 3.15
N ASP A 282 43.29 43.14 2.10
CA ASP A 282 43.72 44.47 1.64
C ASP A 282 42.72 45.15 0.68
N GLY A 283 41.45 44.72 0.68
CA GLY A 283 40.38 45.32 -0.12
C GLY A 283 39.86 44.39 -1.23
N PRO A 284 39.47 44.95 -2.40
CA PRO A 284 39.01 44.17 -3.54
C PRO A 284 40.03 43.15 -4.05
N SER A 285 39.52 42.05 -4.61
CA SER A 285 40.32 40.97 -5.16
C SER A 285 41.29 41.46 -6.23
N PRO A 286 42.59 41.11 -6.15
CA PRO A 286 43.57 41.43 -7.17
C PRO A 286 43.51 40.48 -8.38
N ILE A 287 42.65 39.46 -8.36
CA ILE A 287 42.56 38.44 -9.40
C ILE A 287 41.25 38.54 -10.19
N THR A 288 41.32 38.12 -11.45
CA THR A 288 40.17 37.85 -12.30
C THR A 288 39.73 36.38 -12.15
N VAL A 289 38.48 36.07 -12.47
CA VAL A 289 38.00 34.67 -12.63
C VAL A 289 37.64 34.46 -14.09
N GLY A 290 38.50 33.76 -14.83
CA GLY A 290 38.33 33.52 -16.26
C GLY A 290 37.78 32.13 -16.59
N SER A 291 38.24 31.10 -15.89
CA SER A 291 37.74 29.74 -16.05
C SER A 291 37.96 28.89 -14.80
N ILE A 292 37.29 27.74 -14.76
CA ILE A 292 37.50 26.71 -13.74
C ILE A 292 37.70 25.33 -14.38
N SER A 293 38.48 24.47 -13.74
CA SER A 293 38.50 23.02 -14.02
C SER A 293 38.48 22.27 -12.70
N ALA A 294 38.16 20.99 -12.72
CA ALA A 294 38.22 20.17 -11.52
C ALA A 294 38.79 18.79 -11.81
N LYS A 295 39.32 18.20 -10.75
CA LYS A 295 39.69 16.80 -10.74
C LYS A 295 39.33 16.20 -9.40
N TRP A 296 39.01 14.93 -9.43
CA TRP A 296 38.83 14.17 -8.21
C TRP A 296 40.17 13.88 -7.53
N ASN A 297 40.18 14.03 -6.22
CA ASN A 297 41.23 13.53 -5.34
C ASN A 297 40.77 12.24 -4.65
N GLU A 298 39.49 12.15 -4.29
CA GLU A 298 38.85 11.00 -3.66
C GLU A 298 37.41 10.88 -4.16
N GLN A 299 36.97 9.66 -4.44
CA GLN A 299 35.64 9.34 -4.96
C GLN A 299 35.13 8.06 -4.32
N ASP A 300 34.75 8.16 -3.04
CA ASP A 300 34.11 7.07 -2.33
C ASP A 300 32.58 7.33 -2.33
N PRO A 301 31.82 6.55 -3.11
CA PRO A 301 30.37 6.70 -3.21
C PRO A 301 29.68 6.51 -1.86
N GLY A 302 28.58 7.21 -1.66
CA GLY A 302 27.72 7.02 -0.51
C GLY A 302 26.82 5.78 -0.62
N ARG A 303 26.13 5.49 0.47
CA ARG A 303 25.11 4.45 0.60
C ARG A 303 23.77 5.08 0.94
N CYS A 304 22.68 4.40 0.62
CA CYS A 304 21.35 4.78 1.10
C CYS A 304 20.70 3.61 1.82
N GLU A 305 19.91 3.93 2.84
CA GLU A 305 19.07 2.94 3.50
C GLU A 305 17.88 2.58 2.58
N PRO A 306 17.70 1.30 2.22
CA PRO A 306 16.56 0.87 1.42
C PRO A 306 15.29 0.83 2.27
N SER A 307 14.16 1.08 1.63
CA SER A 307 12.83 1.02 2.23
C SER A 307 11.81 0.47 1.23
N GLY A 308 10.79 -0.21 1.72
CA GLY A 308 9.79 -0.88 0.87
C GLY A 308 10.09 -2.36 0.64
N GLY A 309 9.41 -2.97 -0.33
CA GLY A 309 9.47 -4.44 -0.51
C GLY A 309 8.79 -5.21 0.63
N LEU A 310 7.92 -4.55 1.39
CA LEU A 310 7.13 -5.15 2.46
C LEU A 310 5.69 -5.40 2.00
N PRO A 311 5.06 -6.52 2.43
CA PRO A 311 3.66 -6.78 2.17
C PRO A 311 2.75 -5.67 2.70
N ARG A 312 1.70 -5.35 1.96
CA ARG A 312 0.67 -4.40 2.34
C ARG A 312 -0.71 -4.82 1.86
N GLY A 313 -1.71 -4.15 2.41
CA GLY A 313 -3.10 -4.39 2.08
C GLY A 313 -3.69 -5.58 2.82
N GLU A 314 -4.98 -5.77 2.63
CA GLU A 314 -5.77 -6.79 3.32
C GLU A 314 -6.66 -7.50 2.30
N VAL A 315 -7.29 -8.58 2.77
CA VAL A 315 -8.38 -9.22 2.05
C VAL A 315 -9.63 -9.11 2.89
N TRP A 316 -10.73 -8.72 2.26
CA TRP A 316 -12.04 -8.62 2.88
C TRP A 316 -12.97 -9.63 2.23
N THR A 317 -13.83 -10.22 3.05
CA THR A 317 -14.93 -11.05 2.59
C THR A 317 -16.20 -10.24 2.53
N ASN A 318 -16.94 -10.39 1.45
CA ASN A 318 -18.26 -9.80 1.29
C ASN A 318 -19.33 -10.90 1.34
N GLU A 319 -20.59 -10.48 1.47
CA GLU A 319 -21.76 -11.34 1.25
C GLU A 319 -21.69 -12.68 2.01
N GLN A 320 -21.57 -12.56 3.33
CA GLN A 320 -21.58 -13.70 4.25
C GLN A 320 -22.92 -14.44 4.16
N THR A 321 -22.88 -15.76 4.06
CA THR A 321 -24.04 -16.63 4.20
C THR A 321 -23.75 -17.68 5.26
N THR A 322 -24.64 -17.77 6.25
CA THR A 322 -24.55 -18.75 7.33
C THR A 322 -25.44 -19.95 7.02
N PHE A 323 -24.88 -21.14 7.19
CA PHE A 323 -25.57 -22.42 7.09
C PHE A 323 -25.61 -23.12 8.45
N CYS A 324 -26.74 -23.71 8.77
CA CYS A 324 -26.93 -24.56 9.94
C CYS A 324 -27.31 -25.96 9.43
N CYS A 325 -26.44 -26.93 9.67
CA CYS A 325 -26.54 -28.27 9.11
C CYS A 325 -26.92 -29.31 10.17
N GLU A 326 -27.52 -30.42 9.72
CA GLU A 326 -27.74 -31.58 10.58
C GLU A 326 -26.39 -32.13 11.11
N GLY A 327 -26.39 -32.52 12.38
CA GLY A 327 -25.22 -33.10 13.04
C GLY A 327 -24.80 -34.44 12.43
N MET A 328 -23.50 -34.75 12.48
CA MET A 328 -23.00 -36.08 12.08
C MET A 328 -23.70 -37.19 12.86
N ARG A 329 -24.34 -38.12 12.14
CA ARG A 329 -24.77 -39.42 12.67
C ARG A 329 -23.63 -40.43 12.59
#